data_AF-A0A2P8HM43-F1
#
_entry.id   AF-A0A2P8HM43-F1
#
_cell.length_a   1.000
_cell.length_b   1.000
_cell.length_c   1.000
_cell.angle_alpha   90.00
_cell.angle_beta   90.00
_cell.angle_gamma   90.00
#
_symmetry.space_group_name_H-M   'P 1'
#
loop_
_entity.id
_entity.type
_entity.pdbx_description
1 polymer ?
#
loop_
_entity_poly.entity_id
_entity_poly.type
_entity_poly.pdbx_seq_one_letter_code
_entity_poly.pdbx_strand_id
1 'polypeptide(L)'
;MVITGEGRGEIWDDALDISRETIRGLSGFDGSFFVISTHLYQLKPFAGDVSAYYIDCVLKDRVLQLLYTLQPGWSELKMGRIIFEQEGLPKLLEKK
;
A
#
# COMPACT_ATOMS: atom_id res chain seq x y z
N MET A 1 0.30 -7.82 12.12
CA MET A 1 -1.08 -7.30 12.14
C MET A 1 -1.39 -6.79 10.74
N VAL A 2 -2.45 -7.29 10.11
CA VAL A 2 -2.86 -6.84 8.76
C VAL A 2 -3.91 -5.76 8.95
N ILE A 3 -3.59 -4.50 8.64
CA ILE A 3 -4.57 -3.41 8.61
C ILE A 3 -4.92 -3.19 7.14
N THR A 4 -5.88 -3.97 6.65
CA THR A 4 -6.50 -3.75 5.34
C THR A 4 -7.61 -2.72 5.51
N GLY A 5 -7.33 -1.47 5.15
CA GLY A 5 -8.36 -0.45 5.01
C GLY A 5 -8.96 -0.51 3.60
N GLU A 6 -10.19 -0.98 3.48
CA GLU A 6 -11.06 -0.64 2.34
C GLU A 6 -12.15 0.31 2.85
N GLY A 7 -12.18 1.54 2.35
CA GLY A 7 -13.13 2.57 2.80
C GLY A 7 -13.47 3.57 1.71
N ARG A 8 -14.28 4.58 2.02
CA ARG A 8 -14.48 5.82 1.22
C ARG A 8 -14.73 6.96 2.21
N GLY A 9 -14.17 8.15 1.95
CA GLY A 9 -14.35 9.33 2.82
C GLY A 9 -13.84 9.10 4.24
N GLU A 10 -14.67 9.45 5.23
CA GLU A 10 -14.41 9.41 6.68
C GLU A 10 -13.84 8.07 7.19
N ILE A 11 -14.24 6.94 6.56
CA ILE A 11 -13.72 5.60 6.89
C ILE A 11 -12.22 5.48 6.60
N TRP A 12 -11.68 6.20 5.61
CA TRP A 12 -10.22 6.22 5.35
C TRP A 12 -9.47 7.00 6.40
N ASP A 13 -10.02 8.13 6.86
CA ASP A 13 -9.37 8.99 7.86
C ASP A 13 -9.36 8.27 9.22
N ASP A 14 -10.47 7.63 9.60
CA ASP A 14 -10.55 6.77 10.78
C ASP A 14 -9.55 5.60 10.70
N ALA A 15 -9.49 4.91 9.56
CA ALA A 15 -8.54 3.81 9.36
C ALA A 15 -7.09 4.29 9.46
N LEU A 16 -6.80 5.50 8.98
CA LEU A 16 -5.48 6.10 9.07
C LEU A 16 -5.11 6.46 10.51
N ASP A 17 -6.04 7.05 11.26
CA ASP A 17 -5.82 7.43 12.66
C ASP A 17 -5.66 6.20 13.57
N ILE A 18 -6.52 5.18 13.40
CA ILE A 18 -6.38 3.90 14.11
C ILE A 18 -5.04 3.25 13.78
N SER A 19 -4.60 3.30 12.51
CA SER A 19 -3.30 2.74 12.10
C SER A 19 -2.13 3.47 12.77
N ARG A 20 -2.19 4.80 12.87
CA ARG A 20 -1.17 5.62 13.54
C ARG A 20 -1.07 5.27 15.03
N GLU A 21 -2.19 5.25 15.72
CA GLU A 21 -2.22 4.91 17.16
C GLU A 21 -1.77 3.48 17.41
N THR A 22 -2.11 2.55 16.50
CA THR A 22 -1.62 1.17 16.55
C THR A 22 -0.10 1.11 16.42
N ILE A 23 0.48 1.76 15.39
CA ILE A 23 1.94 1.79 15.18
C ILE A 23 2.62 2.36 16.42
N ARG A 24 2.12 3.48 16.93
CA ARG A 24 2.65 4.13 18.13
C ARG A 24 2.61 3.22 19.36
N GLY A 25 1.50 2.52 19.57
CA GLY A 25 1.35 1.55 20.66
C GLY A 25 2.32 0.38 20.52
N LEU A 26 2.45 -0.19 19.32
CA LEU A 26 3.35 -1.32 19.06
C LEU A 26 4.83 -0.94 19.23
N SER A 27 5.22 0.29 18.89
CA SER A 27 6.60 0.78 19.10
C SER A 27 7.02 0.84 20.57
N GLY A 28 6.08 0.79 21.53
CA GLY A 28 6.39 0.76 22.96
C GLY A 28 6.70 -0.62 23.54
N PHE A 29 6.60 -1.70 22.76
CA PHE A 29 6.87 -3.06 23.24
C PHE A 29 8.33 -3.46 22.97
N ASP A 30 9.17 -3.36 24.00
CA ASP A 30 10.57 -3.78 23.93
C ASP A 30 10.70 -5.29 23.63
N GLY A 31 11.74 -5.65 22.87
CA GLY A 31 12.04 -7.04 22.52
C GLY A 31 11.04 -7.71 21.56
N SER A 32 10.10 -6.94 21.02
CA SER A 32 9.08 -7.44 20.10
C SER A 32 9.39 -7.02 18.65
N PHE A 33 8.91 -7.82 17.69
CA PHE A 33 9.01 -7.53 16.26
C PHE A 33 7.63 -7.61 15.62
N PHE A 34 7.21 -6.52 14.97
CA PHE A 34 5.90 -6.43 14.34
C PHE A 34 6.04 -6.17 12.84
N VAL A 35 5.25 -6.90 12.05
CA VAL A 35 5.08 -6.65 10.62
C VAL A 35 3.67 -6.14 10.36
N ILE A 36 3.59 -5.04 9.63
CA ILE A 36 2.34 -4.40 9.23
C ILE A 36 2.29 -4.38 7.71
N SER A 37 1.27 -5.03 7.15
CA SER A 37 0.95 -4.95 5.73
C SER A 37 -0.23 -4.00 5.55
N THR A 38 -0.09 -3.00 4.67
CA THR A 38 -1.12 -1.98 4.43
C THR A 38 -1.03 -1.41 3.02
N HIS A 39 -2.15 -0.86 2.54
CA HIS A 39 -2.26 -0.08 1.31
C HIS A 39 -2.40 1.44 1.57
N LEU A 40 -2.31 1.87 2.83
CA LEU A 40 -2.47 3.27 3.25
C LEU A 40 -1.19 4.08 2.99
N TYR A 41 -1.01 4.59 1.78
CA TYR A 41 0.13 5.45 1.43
C TYR A 41 0.23 6.72 2.29
N GLN A 42 -0.87 7.21 2.86
CA GLN A 42 -0.88 8.35 3.78
C GLN A 42 -0.12 8.10 5.10
N LEU A 43 0.30 6.86 5.39
CA LEU A 43 1.18 6.56 6.52
C LEU A 43 2.65 6.92 6.26
N LYS A 44 3.05 7.16 5.00
CA LYS A 44 4.45 7.46 4.62
C LYS A 44 5.09 8.60 5.44
N PRO A 45 4.43 9.73 5.76
CA PRO A 45 5.01 10.78 6.61
C PRO A 45 5.30 10.34 8.05
N PHE A 46 4.64 9.29 8.53
CA PHE A 46 4.77 8.77 9.89
C PHE A 46 5.81 7.66 9.99
N ALA A 47 6.54 7.39 8.91
CA ALA A 47 7.54 6.33 8.84
C ALA A 47 8.83 6.60 9.64
N GLY A 48 8.95 7.74 10.33
CA GLY A 48 10.17 8.14 11.05
C GLY A 48 10.69 7.11 12.05
N ASP A 49 9.78 6.31 12.63
CA ASP A 49 10.10 5.29 13.64
C ASP A 49 9.95 3.84 13.13
N VAL A 50 9.65 3.63 11.84
CA VAL A 50 9.40 2.30 11.27
C VAL A 50 10.14 2.08 9.95
N SER A 51 10.72 0.90 9.79
CA SER A 51 11.32 0.52 8.50
C SER A 51 10.21 0.17 7.49
N ALA A 52 10.13 0.93 6.40
CA ALA A 52 9.19 0.68 5.32
C ALA A 52 9.79 -0.27 4.27
N TYR A 53 8.97 -1.20 3.78
CA TYR A 53 9.30 -2.08 2.67
C TYR A 53 8.09 -2.25 1.75
N TYR A 54 8.33 -2.51 0.48
CA TYR A 54 7.31 -2.85 -0.50
C TYR A 54 7.68 -4.11 -1.28
N ILE A 55 6.67 -4.81 -1.79
CA ILE A 55 6.88 -5.94 -2.71
C ILE A 55 7.10 -5.38 -4.12
N ASP A 56 8.25 -5.70 -4.70
CA ASP A 56 8.62 -5.19 -6.01
C ASP A 56 7.82 -5.85 -7.15
N CYS A 57 7.66 -5.09 -8.22
CA CYS A 57 6.99 -5.55 -9.41
C CYS A 57 7.49 -4.79 -10.64
N VAL A 58 7.46 -5.48 -11.78
CA VAL A 58 7.91 -4.93 -13.05
C VAL A 58 6.83 -5.04 -14.09
N LEU A 59 6.79 -4.06 -14.98
CA LEU A 59 5.95 -4.10 -16.17
C LEU A 59 6.78 -4.70 -17.31
N LYS A 60 6.53 -5.96 -17.66
CA LYS A 60 7.21 -6.65 -18.76
C LYS A 60 6.17 -7.08 -19.80
N ASP A 61 6.38 -6.70 -21.06
CA ASP A 61 5.50 -7.07 -22.17
C ASP A 61 4.02 -6.71 -21.95
N ARG A 62 3.75 -5.59 -21.27
CA ARG A 62 2.40 -5.15 -20.83
C ARG A 62 1.70 -6.13 -19.88
N VAL A 63 2.47 -6.93 -19.15
CA VAL A 63 1.99 -7.77 -18.05
C VAL A 63 2.69 -7.31 -16.77
N LEU A 64 1.92 -7.09 -15.72
CA LEU A 64 2.46 -6.82 -14.40
C LEU A 64 3.02 -8.13 -13.82
N GLN A 65 4.31 -8.15 -13.50
CA GLN A 65 4.98 -9.28 -12.86
C GLN A 65 5.36 -8.91 -11.43
N LEU A 66 4.74 -9.59 -10.46
CA LEU A 66 5.14 -9.51 -9.05
C LEU A 66 6.45 -10.26 -8.89
N LEU A 67 7.49 -9.57 -8.40
CA LEU A 67 8.81 -10.18 -8.21
C LEU A 67 8.93 -10.89 -6.87
N TYR A 68 7.98 -10.67 -5.95
CA TYR A 68 8.01 -11.22 -4.59
C TYR A 68 9.31 -10.93 -3.83
N THR A 69 10.01 -9.85 -4.20
CA THR A 69 11.19 -9.35 -3.48
C THR A 69 10.80 -8.13 -2.66
N LEU A 70 11.31 -8.05 -1.43
CA LEU A 70 11.12 -6.88 -0.58
C LEU A 70 12.19 -5.85 -0.93
N GLN A 71 11.74 -4.64 -1.23
CA GLN A 71 12.59 -3.48 -1.47
C GLN A 71 12.36 -2.45 -0.37
N PRO A 72 13.41 -1.75 0.10
CA PRO A 72 13.27 -0.72 1.12
C PRO A 72 12.46 0.47 0.60
N GLY A 73 11.68 1.08 1.48
CA GLY A 73 10.88 2.27 1.21
C GLY A 73 9.43 1.96 0.84
N TRP A 74 8.82 2.89 0.10
CA TRP A 74 7.43 2.82 -0.34
C TRP A 74 7.39 2.70 -1.85
N SER A 75 6.51 1.83 -2.38
CA SER A 75 6.33 1.71 -3.82
C SER A 75 5.82 3.01 -4.42
N GLU A 76 6.40 3.46 -5.53
CA GLU A 76 5.86 4.58 -6.32
C GLU A 76 4.90 4.09 -7.42
N LEU A 77 4.72 2.77 -7.53
CA LEU A 77 3.98 2.17 -8.63
C LEU A 77 2.45 2.28 -8.39
N LYS A 78 1.78 3.04 -9.26
CA LYS A 78 0.32 3.11 -9.32
C LYS A 78 -0.27 1.89 -10.03
N MET A 79 -0.14 0.72 -9.42
CA MET A 79 -0.59 -0.59 -9.94
C MET A 79 -2.00 -0.54 -10.54
N GLY A 80 -2.95 0.10 -9.85
CA GLY A 80 -4.34 0.17 -10.28
C GLY A 80 -4.50 0.86 -11.64
N ARG A 81 -3.68 1.86 -11.96
CA ARG A 81 -3.70 2.52 -13.28
C ARG A 81 -3.12 1.63 -14.37
N ILE A 82 -2.05 0.90 -14.07
CA ILE A 82 -1.43 -0.03 -15.01
C ILE A 82 -2.40 -1.17 -15.34
N ILE A 83 -3.05 -1.75 -14.33
CA ILE A 83 -4.09 -2.78 -14.50
C ILE A 83 -5.27 -2.22 -15.31
N PHE A 84 -5.74 -1.02 -14.97
CA PHE A 84 -6.83 -0.36 -15.70
C PHE A 84 -6.52 -0.21 -17.20
N GLU A 85 -5.31 0.23 -17.54
CA GLU A 85 -4.88 0.38 -18.94
C GLU A 85 -4.69 -0.97 -19.66
N GLN A 86 -4.25 -2.02 -18.96
CA GLN A 86 -4.05 -3.37 -19.52
C GLN A 86 -5.35 -4.10 -19.85
N GLU A 87 -6.36 -4.01 -18.98
CA GLU A 87 -7.63 -4.73 -19.12
C GLU A 87 -8.55 -4.15 -20.22
N GLY A 88 -8.07 -3.14 -20.97
CA GLY A 88 -8.85 -2.52 -22.05
C GLY A 88 -10.05 -1.71 -21.56
N LEU A 89 -10.16 -1.49 -20.24
CA LEU A 89 -11.21 -0.69 -19.61
C LEU A 89 -11.31 0.73 -20.17
N PRO A 90 -10.21 1.45 -20.54
CA PRO A 90 -10.31 2.74 -21.21
C PRO A 90 -11.16 2.67 -22.49
N LYS A 91 -10.94 1.64 -23.32
CA LYS A 91 -11.68 1.44 -24.59
C LYS A 91 -13.13 1.04 -24.35
N LEU A 92 -13.41 0.35 -23.25
CA LEU A 92 -14.78 0.00 -22.85
C LEU A 92 -15.58 1.24 -22.43
N LEU A 93 -14.91 2.23 -21.82
CA LEU A 93 -15.52 3.45 -21.30
C LEU A 93 -15.60 4.59 -22.32
N GLU A 94 -14.91 4.47 -23.46
CA GLU A 94 -15.16 5.31 -24.63
C GLU A 94 -16.57 5.00 -25.18
N LYS A 95 -17.54 5.84 -24.82
CA LYS A 95 -18.89 5.81 -25.40
C LYS A 95 -18.80 5.82 -26.92
N LYS A 96 -19.52 4.90 -27.57
CA LYS A 96 -19.92 5.06 -28.98
C LYS A 96 -20.80 6.29 -29.15
#